data_AF-A0ABD6T433-F1
#
_entry.id   AF-A0ABD6T433-F1
#
_cell.length_a   1.000
_cell.length_b   1.000
_cell.length_c   1.000
_cell.angle_alpha   90.00
_cell.angle_beta   90.00
_cell.angle_gamma   90.00
#
_symmetry.space_group_name_H-M   'P 1'
#
loop_
_entity.id
_entity.type
_entity.pdbx_description
1 polymer ?
#
loop_
_entity_poly.entity_id
_entity_poly.type
_entity_poly.pdbx_seq_one_letter_code
_entity_poly.pdbx_strand_id
1 'polypeptide(L)' 'MKSFGTLACSAFFSAMLILYNVQSFYNKFTTGNTYYWVNVVLVVIFLISFTIDIKDIIKKNYKTSESN' A
#
# COMPACT_ATOMS: atom_id res chain seq x y z
N MET A 1 -6.82 4.80 -19.45
CA MET A 1 -6.23 5.43 -18.25
C MET A 1 -7.01 4.93 -17.04
N LYS A 2 -6.37 4.48 -15.95
CA LYS A 2 -7.11 4.11 -14.73
C LYS A 2 -7.84 5.36 -14.25
N SER A 3 -9.17 5.28 -14.05
CA SER A 3 -9.98 6.41 -13.61
C SER A 3 -9.43 6.95 -12.28
N PHE A 4 -9.45 8.28 -12.11
CA PHE A 4 -9.05 8.94 -10.87
C PHE A 4 -9.79 8.36 -9.65
N GLY A 5 -11.06 7.96 -9.82
CA GLY A 5 -11.84 7.29 -8.77
C GLY A 5 -11.28 5.93 -8.37
N THR A 6 -10.78 5.13 -9.33
CA THR A 6 -10.12 3.85 -9.04
C THR A 6 -8.83 4.06 -8.25
N LEU A 7 -8.07 5.11 -8.57
CA LEU A 7 -6.85 5.48 -7.84
C LEU A 7 -7.18 5.87 -6.39
N ALA A 8 -8.17 6.75 -6.20
CA ALA A 8 -8.61 7.20 -4.88
C ALA A 8 -9.12 6.02 -4.01
N CYS A 9 -9.96 5.14 -4.57
CA CYS A 9 -10.42 3.95 -3.86
C CYS A 9 -9.25 3.03 -3.49
N SER A 10 -8.31 2.78 -4.42
CA SER A 10 -7.15 1.95 -4.13
C SER A 10 -6.26 2.52 -3.02
N ALA A 11 -6.07 3.84 -2.98
CA ALA A 11 -5.35 4.51 -1.90
C ALA A 11 -6.09 4.40 -0.56
N PHE A 12 -7.42 4.56 -0.56
CA PHE A 12 -8.25 4.42 0.64
C PHE A 12 -8.19 3.00 1.23
N PHE A 13 -8.38 1.97 0.41
CA PHE A 13 -8.26 0.58 0.85
C PHE A 13 -6.85 0.25 1.35
N SER A 14 -5.81 0.80 0.70
CA SER A 14 -4.42 0.66 1.14
C SER A 14 -4.20 1.25 2.54
N ALA A 15 -4.74 2.45 2.80
CA ALA A 15 -4.65 3.08 4.11
C ALA A 15 -5.37 2.27 5.20
N MET A 16 -6.57 1.77 4.92
CA MET A 16 -7.29 0.88 5.85
C MET A 16 -6.51 -0.41 6.14
N LEU A 17 -5.86 -0.99 5.13
CA LEU A 17 -5.06 -2.20 5.29
C LEU A 17 -3.85 -1.96 6.21
N ILE A 18 -3.19 -0.82 6.08
CA ILE A 18 -2.08 -0.43 6.95
C ILE A 18 -2.57 -0.28 8.40
N LEU A 19 -3.66 0.46 8.61
CA LEU A 19 -4.24 0.67 9.94
C LEU A 19 -4.62 -0.65 10.62
N TYR A 20 -5.24 -1.57 9.87
CA TYR A 20 -5.59 -2.89 10.39
C TYR A 20 -4.34 -3.69 10.83
N ASN A 21 -3.29 -3.70 10.01
CA ASN A 21 -2.06 -4.43 10.33
C ASN A 21 -1.31 -3.82 11.52
N VAL A 22 -1.29 -2.48 11.65
CA VAL A 22 -0.71 -1.78 12.80
C VAL A 22 -1.48 -2.11 14.08
N GLN A 23 -2.82 -2.08 14.04
CA GLN A 23 -3.63 -2.44 15.19
C GLN A 23 -3.43 -3.91 15.59
N SER A 24 -3.37 -4.80 14.61
CA SER A 24 -3.10 -6.23 14.85
C SER A 24 -1.70 -6.44 15.41
N PHE A 25 -0.69 -5.70 14.93
CA PHE A 25 0.66 -5.71 15.49
C PHE A 25 0.65 -5.29 16.95
N TYR A 26 0.00 -4.17 17.27
CA TYR A 26 -0.09 -3.65 18.63
C TYR A 26 -0.73 -4.66 19.58
N ASN A 27 -1.87 -5.24 19.19
CA ASN A 27 -2.56 -6.26 19.98
C ASN A 27 -1.71 -7.52 20.17
N LYS A 28 -1.03 -8.00 19.13
CA LYS A 28 -0.15 -9.18 19.23
C LYS A 28 1.08 -8.90 20.09
N PHE A 29 1.63 -7.70 20.01
CA PHE A 29 2.75 -7.26 20.84
C PHE A 29 2.36 -7.21 22.32
N THR A 30 1.22 -6.60 22.65
CA THR A 30 0.76 -6.48 24.05
C THR A 30 0.31 -7.81 24.65
N THR A 31 -0.14 -8.76 23.83
CA THR A 31 -0.47 -10.13 24.26
C THR A 31 0.73 -11.08 24.34
N GLY A 32 1.96 -10.59 24.08
CA GLY A 32 3.18 -11.41 24.14
C GLY A 32 3.27 -12.47 23.03
N ASN A 33 2.51 -12.32 21.94
CA ASN A 33 2.51 -13.25 20.82
C ASN A 33 3.81 -13.11 20.01
N THR A 34 4.56 -14.19 19.87
CA THR A 34 5.86 -14.22 19.16
C THR A 34 5.77 -13.85 17.67
N TYR A 35 4.59 -13.96 17.06
CA TYR A 35 4.37 -13.69 15.63
C TYR A 35 3.88 -12.28 15.33
N TYR A 36 3.97 -11.34 16.28
CA TYR A 36 3.58 -9.95 16.09
C TYR A 36 4.28 -9.28 14.89
N TRP A 37 5.56 -9.59 14.67
CA TRP A 37 6.40 -9.04 13.59
C TRP A 37 5.94 -9.42 12.17
N VAL A 38 5.16 -10.49 12.00
CA VAL A 38 4.65 -10.93 10.68
C VAL A 38 3.80 -9.83 10.02
N ASN A 39 3.00 -9.13 10.82
CA ASN A 39 2.17 -8.03 10.32
C ASN A 39 3.03 -6.86 9.80
N VAL A 40 4.21 -6.63 10.41
CA VAL A 40 5.16 -5.58 9.96
C VAL A 40 5.76 -5.96 8.62
N VAL A 41 6.19 -7.22 8.46
CA VAL A 41 6.74 -7.71 7.19
C VAL A 41 5.71 -7.61 6.07
N LEU A 42 4.45 -7.96 6.34
CA LEU A 42 3.36 -7.81 5.38
C LEU A 42 3.18 -6.35 4.94
N VAL A 43 3.19 -5.40 5.89
CA VAL A 43 3.07 -3.96 5.58
C VAL A 43 4.26 -3.47 4.74
N VAL A 44 5.48 -3.87 5.07
CA VAL A 44 6.68 -3.47 4.32
C VAL A 44 6.63 -3.98 2.88
N ILE A 45 6.31 -5.27 2.68
CA ILE A 45 6.17 -5.85 1.34
C ILE A 45 5.09 -5.12 0.54
N PHE A 46 3.95 -4.83 1.17
CA PHE A 46 2.87 -4.10 0.55
C PHE A 46 3.28 -2.68 0.11
N LEU A 47 3.98 -1.93 0.97
CA LEU A 47 4.44 -0.57 0.67
C LEU A 47 5.44 -0.53 -0.50
N ILE A 48 6.32 -1.53 -0.59
CA ILE A 48 7.26 -1.64 -1.71
C ILE A 48 6.48 -1.83 -3.02
N SER A 49 5.57 -2.79 -3.06
CA SER A 49 4.72 -3.05 -4.24
C SER A 49 3.88 -1.83 -4.62
N PHE A 50 3.26 -1.17 -3.63
CA PHE A 50 2.45 0.02 -3.84
C PHE A 50 3.27 1.18 -4.45
N THR A 51 4.50 1.37 -3.98
CA THR A 51 5.41 2.40 -4.50
C THR A 51 5.79 2.13 -5.95
N ILE A 52 6.06 0.87 -6.31
CA ILE A 52 6.35 0.46 -7.69
C ILE A 52 5.14 0.73 -8.59
N ASP A 53 3.94 0.33 -8.16
CA ASP A 53 2.69 0.54 -8.90
C ASP A 53 2.43 2.04 -9.16
N ILE A 54 2.61 2.90 -8.14
CA ILE A 54 2.48 4.35 -8.32
C ILE A 54 3.51 4.87 -9.31
N LYS A 55 4.77 4.44 -9.20
CA LYS A 55 5.85 4.90 -10.08
C LYS A 55 5.59 4.53 -11.54
N ASP A 56 5.06 3.34 -11.78
CA ASP A 56 4.67 2.88 -13.12
C ASP A 56 3.46 3.64 -13.67
N ILE A 57 2.45 3.93 -12.84
CA ILE A 57 1.31 4.77 -13.24
C ILE A 57 1.79 6.17 -13.63
N ILE A 58 2.65 6.80 -12.82
CA ILE A 58 3.21 8.12 -13.11
C ILE A 58 3.99 8.08 -14.42
N LYS A 59 4.93 7.14 -14.58
CA LYS A 59 5.76 6.98 -15.79
C LYS A 59 4.91 6.78 -17.05
N LYS A 60 3.83 6.01 -16.96
CA LYS A 60 2.91 5.76 -18.07
C LYS A 60 2.12 7.01 -18.48
N ASN A 61 1.72 7.85 -17.52
CA ASN A 61 1.07 9.12 -17.82
C ASN A 61 2.04 10.13 -18.46
N TYR A 62 3.28 10.22 -17.98
CA TYR A 62 4.31 11.10 -18.57
C TYR A 62 4.70 10.72 -20.01
N LYS A 63 4.79 9.42 -20.34
CA LYS A 63 5.05 8.99 -21.73
C LYS A 63 3.92 9.33 -22.70
N THR A 64 2.69 9.48 -22.20
CA THR A 64 1.54 9.82 -23.05
C THR A 64 1.52 11.31 -23.41
N SER A 65 2.11 12.18 -22.58
CA SER A 65 2.20 13.63 -22.87
C SER A 65 3.32 14.02 -23.83
N GLU A 66 4.34 13.16 -24.00
CA GLU A 66 5.50 13.43 -24.87
C GLU A 66 5.25 13.05 -26.35
N SER A 67 4.16 12.34 -26.65
CA SER A 67 3.83 11.90 -28.02
C SER A 67 2.64 12.66 -28.65
N ASN A 68 2.33 13.86 -28.17
CA ASN A 68 1.37 14.77 -28.80
C ASN A 68 2.09 15.94 -29.45
#